data_AF-A0A1M5WAA3-F1
#
_entry.id   AF-A0A1M5WAA3-F1
#
_cell.length_a   1.000
_cell.length_b   1.000
_cell.length_c   1.000
_cell.angle_alpha   90.00
_cell.angle_beta   90.00
_cell.angle_gamma   90.00
#
_symmetry.space_group_name_H-M   'P 1'
#
loop_
_entity.id
_entity.type
_entity.pdbx_description
1 polymer ?
#
loop_
_entity_poly.entity_id
_entity_poly.type
_entity_poly.pdbx_seq_one_letter_code
_entity_poly.pdbx_strand_id
1 'polypeptide(L)'
;MSITVEFLKNTNNWFSLKETKFIADKGFDTKDIHNFIRYDLNGHAFIALNKRNTKNHTKLPNGNVLCDAGLAMHKDGKQYFNGYIKQKYCCPFRTKKDDSLCPCKHPKYFNGKKNRSCTKYVTIGTDYRSSINRDSIFFKKIYALRTESERYNSRWKNLNLEKAYVRNINSVSNLNTLGHICLLALAFAAIKDGCIDKIKSLTGYKKLA
;
A
#
# COMPACT_ATOMS: atom_id res chain seq x y z
N MET A 1 -15.75 9.71 -9.01
CA MET A 1 -14.30 9.92 -9.23
C MET A 1 -13.66 10.15 -7.87
N SER A 2 -12.49 9.56 -7.56
CA SER A 2 -11.83 9.78 -6.27
C SER A 2 -11.43 11.26 -6.10
N ILE A 3 -11.66 11.84 -4.92
CA ILE A 3 -11.23 13.21 -4.55
C ILE A 3 -9.73 13.39 -4.83
N THR A 4 -8.92 12.35 -4.61
CA THR A 4 -7.48 12.38 -4.90
C THR A 4 -7.20 12.55 -6.39
N VAL A 5 -7.94 11.88 -7.27
CA VAL A 5 -7.74 12.01 -8.72
C VAL A 5 -8.07 13.42 -9.18
N GLU A 6 -9.13 14.02 -8.65
CA GLU A 6 -9.47 15.42 -8.94
C GLU A 6 -8.38 16.40 -8.47
N PHE A 7 -7.86 16.20 -7.26
CA PHE A 7 -6.72 16.98 -6.76
C PHE A 7 -5.51 16.86 -7.70
N LEU A 8 -5.14 15.64 -8.11
CA LEU A 8 -4.00 15.44 -9.00
C LEU A 8 -4.22 16.04 -10.39
N LYS A 9 -5.44 15.98 -10.93
CA LYS A 9 -5.80 16.66 -12.18
C LYS A 9 -5.60 18.16 -12.05
N ASN A 10 -6.12 18.77 -10.98
CA ASN A 10 -6.00 20.19 -10.74
C ASN A 10 -4.53 20.61 -10.57
N THR A 11 -3.73 19.83 -9.83
CA THR A 11 -2.29 20.07 -9.70
C THR A 11 -1.57 19.98 -11.05
N ASN A 12 -1.85 18.94 -11.84
CA ASN A 12 -1.20 18.72 -13.13
C ASN A 12 -1.44 19.87 -14.13
N ASN A 13 -2.53 20.62 -13.98
CA ASN A 13 -2.84 21.76 -14.84
C ASN A 13 -1.88 22.94 -14.66
N TRP A 14 -1.33 23.15 -13.46
CA TRP A 14 -0.42 24.28 -13.17
C TRP A 14 1.00 23.84 -12.84
N PHE A 15 1.20 22.57 -12.48
CA PHE A 15 2.51 21.96 -12.24
C PHE A 15 2.53 20.55 -12.82
N SER A 16 3.34 20.34 -13.87
CA SER A 16 3.39 19.05 -14.57
C SER A 16 3.74 17.91 -13.61
N LEU A 17 2.84 16.95 -13.48
CA LEU A 17 3.02 15.71 -12.75
C LEU A 17 3.39 14.53 -13.67
N LYS A 18 3.75 14.80 -14.92
CA LYS A 18 4.15 13.76 -15.87
C LYS A 18 5.40 13.02 -15.40
N GLU A 19 5.41 11.70 -15.60
CA GLU A 19 6.52 10.79 -15.28
C GLU A 19 6.91 10.77 -13.80
N THR A 20 6.02 11.23 -12.93
CA THR A 20 6.29 11.31 -11.49
C THR A 20 6.36 9.94 -10.82
N LYS A 21 7.22 9.84 -9.80
CA LYS A 21 7.19 8.75 -8.81
C LYS A 21 6.21 9.14 -7.71
N PHE A 22 4.96 8.73 -7.87
CA PHE A 22 3.89 9.08 -6.92
C PHE A 22 3.95 8.19 -5.69
N ILE A 23 4.22 8.77 -4.52
CA ILE A 23 4.35 8.04 -3.25
C ILE A 23 3.16 8.40 -2.36
N ALA A 24 2.44 7.39 -1.86
CA ALA A 24 1.32 7.61 -0.96
C ALA A 24 1.08 6.44 0.01
N ASP A 25 0.32 6.69 1.06
CA ASP A 25 -0.08 5.68 2.02
C ASP A 25 -0.97 4.59 1.44
N LYS A 26 -1.00 3.43 2.12
CA LYS A 26 -1.92 2.33 1.80
C LYS A 26 -3.40 2.74 1.75
N GLY A 27 -3.78 3.86 2.37
CA GLY A 27 -5.13 4.42 2.27
C GLY A 27 -5.50 4.86 0.84
N PHE A 28 -4.51 5.19 0.02
CA PHE A 28 -4.67 5.60 -1.38
C PHE A 28 -4.58 4.42 -2.35
N ASP A 29 -4.55 3.18 -1.85
CA ASP A 29 -4.43 1.98 -2.67
C ASP A 29 -5.75 1.62 -3.38
N THR A 30 -6.09 2.40 -4.41
CA THR A 30 -7.28 2.20 -5.25
C THR A 30 -6.91 2.07 -6.71
N LYS A 31 -7.75 1.37 -7.50
CA LYS A 31 -7.51 1.19 -8.94
C LYS A 31 -7.48 2.52 -9.68
N ASP A 32 -8.41 3.41 -9.37
CA ASP A 32 -8.55 4.70 -10.04
C ASP A 32 -7.31 5.56 -9.90
N ILE A 33 -6.73 5.64 -8.69
CA ILE A 33 -5.50 6.40 -8.45
C ILE A 33 -4.33 5.81 -9.24
N HIS A 34 -4.16 4.48 -9.18
CA HIS A 34 -3.09 3.79 -9.91
C HIS A 34 -3.21 3.99 -11.42
N ASN A 35 -4.41 3.85 -11.97
CA ASN A 35 -4.67 4.03 -13.40
C ASN A 35 -4.40 5.47 -13.83
N PHE A 36 -4.89 6.46 -13.06
CA PHE A 36 -4.64 7.87 -13.37
C PHE A 36 -3.15 8.19 -13.40
N ILE A 37 -2.39 7.73 -12.40
CA ILE A 37 -0.93 7.91 -12.37
C ILE A 37 -0.28 7.27 -13.60
N ARG A 38 -0.70 6.05 -13.97
CA ARG A 38 -0.04 5.31 -15.05
C ARG A 38 -0.37 5.84 -16.44
N TYR A 39 -1.64 6.14 -16.68
CA TYR A 39 -2.18 6.37 -18.03
C TYR A 39 -2.36 7.85 -18.35
N ASP A 40 -2.68 8.70 -17.36
CA ASP A 40 -2.83 10.15 -17.57
C ASP A 40 -1.51 10.89 -17.26
N LEU A 41 -0.79 10.46 -16.22
CA LEU A 41 0.46 11.10 -15.80
C LEU A 41 1.71 10.38 -16.31
N ASN A 42 1.61 9.23 -16.98
CA ASN A 42 2.77 8.42 -17.38
C ASN A 42 3.74 8.10 -16.22
N GLY A 43 3.27 8.16 -14.98
CA GLY A 43 4.04 8.01 -13.76
C GLY A 43 4.05 6.58 -13.22
N HIS A 44 4.70 6.44 -12.06
CA HIS A 44 4.80 5.18 -11.33
C HIS A 44 4.24 5.33 -9.91
N ALA A 45 3.31 4.45 -9.56
CA ALA A 45 2.69 4.44 -8.23
C ALA A 45 3.51 3.62 -7.23
N PHE A 46 3.97 4.27 -6.17
CA PHE A 46 4.63 3.69 -5.00
C PHE A 46 3.67 3.74 -3.81
N ILE A 47 2.63 2.90 -3.88
CA ILE A 47 1.58 2.81 -2.87
C ILE A 47 1.55 1.40 -2.30
N ALA A 48 1.71 1.27 -0.98
CA ALA A 48 1.64 -0.02 -0.31
C ALA A 48 0.26 -0.67 -0.46
N LEU A 49 0.23 -1.99 -0.64
CA LEU A 49 -1.02 -2.72 -0.81
C LEU A 49 -1.86 -2.68 0.46
N ASN A 50 -3.11 -2.27 0.35
CA ASN A 50 -4.10 -2.31 1.40
C ASN A 50 -4.63 -3.74 1.55
N LYS A 51 -4.20 -4.41 2.62
CA LYS A 51 -4.59 -5.78 2.98
C LYS A 51 -5.92 -5.85 3.76
N ARG A 52 -6.68 -4.75 3.89
CA ARG A 52 -7.99 -4.79 4.53
C ARG A 52 -8.93 -5.69 3.73
N ASN A 53 -9.73 -6.49 4.43
CA ASN A 53 -10.73 -7.40 3.86
C ASN A 53 -10.19 -8.43 2.85
N THR A 54 -8.88 -8.68 2.82
CA THR A 54 -8.30 -9.68 1.93
C THR A 54 -8.38 -11.06 2.57
N LYS A 55 -8.99 -12.02 1.88
CA LYS A 55 -9.01 -13.42 2.31
C LYS A 55 -7.65 -14.04 2.00
N ASN A 56 -6.89 -14.34 3.04
CA ASN A 56 -5.64 -15.07 2.90
C ASN A 56 -5.95 -16.56 2.79
N HIS A 57 -5.52 -17.16 1.69
CA HIS A 57 -5.58 -18.60 1.49
C HIS A 57 -4.19 -19.18 1.70
N THR A 58 -4.09 -20.22 2.52
CA THR A 58 -2.86 -21.02 2.61
C THR A 58 -2.59 -21.66 1.26
N LYS A 59 -1.36 -21.52 0.77
CA LYS A 59 -0.93 -22.03 -0.52
C LYS A 59 0.35 -22.84 -0.35
N LEU A 60 0.50 -23.86 -1.19
CA LEU A 60 1.76 -24.56 -1.40
C LEU A 60 2.75 -23.67 -2.18
N PRO A 61 4.05 -23.98 -2.16
CA PRO A 61 5.06 -23.28 -2.95
C PRO A 61 4.74 -23.24 -4.46
N ASN A 62 4.07 -24.26 -4.98
CA ASN A 62 3.62 -24.32 -6.38
C ASN A 62 2.35 -23.47 -6.68
N GLY A 63 1.83 -22.76 -5.68
CA GLY A 63 0.69 -21.85 -5.80
C GLY A 63 -0.69 -22.49 -5.63
N ASN A 64 -0.79 -23.81 -5.45
CA ASN A 64 -2.06 -24.47 -5.18
C ASN A 64 -2.61 -24.11 -3.80
N VAL A 65 -3.89 -23.80 -3.73
CA VAL A 65 -4.59 -23.47 -2.47
C VAL A 65 -4.86 -24.74 -1.69
N LEU A 66 -4.71 -24.67 -0.36
CA LEU A 66 -5.08 -25.75 0.54
C LEU A 66 -6.53 -25.61 1.02
N CYS A 67 -7.24 -26.73 1.11
CA CYS A 67 -8.50 -26.78 1.85
C CYS A 67 -8.25 -26.75 3.37
N ASP A 68 -9.32 -26.70 4.17
CA ASP A 68 -9.19 -26.57 5.63
C ASP A 68 -8.65 -27.86 6.29
N ALA A 69 -8.67 -28.99 5.58
CA ALA A 69 -7.97 -30.23 5.96
C ALA A 69 -6.50 -30.28 5.49
N GLY A 70 -5.96 -29.21 4.91
CA GLY A 70 -4.58 -29.19 4.38
C GLY A 70 -4.37 -29.89 3.04
N LEU A 71 -5.44 -30.35 2.36
CA LEU A 71 -5.33 -31.00 1.06
C LEU A 71 -5.15 -29.98 -0.07
N ALA A 72 -4.25 -30.27 -1.01
CA ALA A 72 -4.02 -29.45 -2.19
C ALA A 72 -5.23 -29.47 -3.13
N MET A 73 -5.81 -28.31 -3.38
CA MET A 73 -6.97 -28.15 -4.28
C MET A 73 -6.53 -27.98 -5.74
N HIS A 74 -7.33 -28.48 -6.68
CA HIS A 74 -7.09 -28.33 -8.11
C HIS A 74 -7.80 -27.11 -8.69
N LYS A 75 -7.21 -26.49 -9.71
CA LYS A 75 -7.83 -25.41 -10.48
C LYS A 75 -9.04 -25.96 -11.25
N ASP A 76 -10.19 -25.30 -11.12
CA ASP A 76 -11.47 -25.75 -11.70
C ASP A 76 -12.15 -24.60 -12.45
N GLY A 77 -11.55 -24.18 -13.56
CA GLY A 77 -12.07 -23.10 -14.41
C GLY A 77 -11.79 -21.68 -13.88
N LYS A 78 -12.03 -20.70 -14.76
CA LYS A 78 -11.82 -19.26 -14.51
C LYS A 78 -13.07 -18.50 -14.89
N GLN A 79 -13.36 -17.45 -14.13
CA GLN A 79 -14.33 -16.42 -14.51
C GLN A 79 -13.59 -15.12 -14.76
N TYR A 80 -13.88 -14.47 -15.87
CA TYR A 80 -13.24 -13.23 -16.30
C TYR A 80 -14.14 -12.05 -15.95
N PHE A 81 -13.58 -11.06 -15.28
CA PHE A 81 -14.25 -9.81 -14.91
C PHE A 81 -13.40 -8.63 -15.38
N ASN A 82 -14.00 -7.44 -15.41
CA ASN A 82 -13.26 -6.24 -15.72
C ASN A 82 -12.21 -5.94 -14.63
N GLY A 83 -10.93 -6.11 -14.98
CA GLY A 83 -9.79 -5.83 -14.12
C GLY A 83 -9.44 -6.91 -13.09
N TYR A 84 -10.03 -8.12 -13.15
CA TYR A 84 -9.55 -9.29 -12.41
C TYR A 84 -10.11 -10.60 -12.97
N ILE A 85 -9.43 -11.71 -12.65
CA ILE A 85 -9.86 -13.07 -12.92
C ILE A 85 -10.16 -13.75 -11.58
N LYS A 86 -11.30 -14.44 -11.50
CA LYS A 86 -11.65 -15.28 -10.37
C LYS A 86 -11.31 -16.72 -10.70
N GLN A 87 -10.22 -17.22 -10.13
CA GLN A 87 -9.80 -18.61 -10.26
C GLN A 87 -10.52 -19.47 -9.22
N LYS A 88 -11.29 -20.47 -9.68
CA LYS A 88 -11.92 -21.44 -8.78
C LYS A 88 -10.96 -22.58 -8.48
N TYR A 89 -10.98 -23.05 -7.24
CA TYR A 89 -10.27 -24.23 -6.75
C TYR A 89 -11.26 -25.22 -6.15
N CYS A 90 -11.12 -26.49 -6.48
CA CYS A 90 -11.96 -27.58 -6.00
C CYS A 90 -11.14 -28.63 -5.25
N CYS A 91 -11.77 -29.27 -4.27
CA CYS A 91 -11.17 -30.40 -3.56
C CYS A 91 -10.81 -31.54 -4.52
N PRO A 92 -9.69 -32.25 -4.29
CA PRO A 92 -9.30 -33.42 -5.07
C PRO A 92 -10.37 -34.53 -5.07
N PHE A 93 -11.12 -34.65 -3.98
CA PHE A 93 -12.13 -35.70 -3.82
C PHE A 93 -13.54 -35.30 -4.27
N ARG A 94 -13.70 -34.21 -5.04
CA ARG A 94 -15.01 -33.64 -5.44
C ARG A 94 -16.01 -34.67 -5.99
N THR A 95 -15.51 -35.63 -6.76
CA THR A 95 -16.31 -36.65 -7.45
C THR A 95 -16.29 -38.01 -6.75
N LYS A 96 -15.57 -38.13 -5.63
CA LYS A 96 -15.47 -39.38 -4.86
C LYS A 96 -16.65 -39.50 -3.90
N LYS A 97 -17.24 -40.69 -3.85
CA LYS A 97 -18.39 -41.03 -3.00
C LYS A 97 -18.01 -41.52 -1.60
N ASP A 98 -16.73 -41.81 -1.38
CA ASP A 98 -16.23 -42.28 -0.09
C ASP A 98 -16.19 -41.11 0.93
N ASP A 99 -17.01 -41.23 1.97
CA ASP A 99 -17.17 -40.24 3.04
C ASP A 99 -15.95 -40.14 3.96
N SER A 100 -15.10 -41.17 4.01
CA SER A 100 -13.89 -41.19 4.84
C SER A 100 -12.77 -40.27 4.33
N LEU A 101 -12.84 -39.86 3.05
CA LEU A 101 -11.79 -39.09 2.37
C LEU A 101 -11.74 -37.61 2.75
N CYS A 102 -12.70 -37.09 3.52
CA CYS A 102 -12.71 -35.69 3.95
C CYS A 102 -12.40 -35.55 5.44
N PRO A 103 -11.13 -35.29 5.83
CA PRO A 103 -10.75 -35.23 7.24
C PRO A 103 -11.43 -34.09 8.00
N CYS A 104 -11.73 -32.97 7.33
CA CYS A 104 -12.36 -31.81 7.94
C CYS A 104 -13.90 -31.86 7.96
N LYS A 105 -14.51 -32.99 7.57
CA LYS A 105 -15.97 -33.18 7.55
C LYS A 105 -16.76 -32.00 6.94
N HIS A 106 -16.25 -31.42 5.85
CA HIS A 106 -16.82 -30.18 5.31
C HIS A 106 -18.29 -30.37 4.86
N PRO A 107 -19.26 -29.52 5.25
CA PRO A 107 -20.69 -29.76 5.01
C PRO A 107 -21.07 -30.00 3.54
N LYS A 108 -20.41 -29.29 2.61
CA LYS A 108 -20.64 -29.48 1.16
C LYS A 108 -20.11 -30.80 0.59
N TYR A 109 -19.34 -31.57 1.37
CA TYR A 109 -18.86 -32.90 0.97
C TYR A 109 -19.90 -33.99 1.29
N PHE A 110 -20.67 -33.84 2.38
CA PHE A 110 -21.65 -34.82 2.85
C PHE A 110 -23.09 -34.49 2.42
N ASN A 111 -23.25 -33.84 1.26
CA ASN A 111 -24.55 -33.32 0.82
C ASN A 111 -25.27 -34.20 -0.22
N GLY A 112 -24.79 -35.42 -0.46
CA GLY A 112 -25.37 -36.37 -1.42
C GLY A 112 -25.28 -35.97 -2.90
N LYS A 113 -24.67 -34.83 -3.25
CA LYS A 113 -24.58 -34.36 -4.65
C LYS A 113 -23.45 -35.05 -5.41
N LYS A 114 -23.59 -35.16 -6.74
CA LYS A 114 -22.55 -35.71 -7.64
C LYS A 114 -21.21 -34.97 -7.53
N ASN A 115 -21.25 -33.63 -7.43
CA ASN A 115 -20.09 -32.79 -7.18
C ASN A 115 -20.17 -32.26 -5.75
N ARG A 116 -19.53 -32.98 -4.83
CA ARG A 116 -19.58 -32.70 -3.40
C ARG A 116 -18.19 -32.31 -2.91
N SER A 117 -18.00 -31.09 -2.43
CA SER A 117 -16.75 -30.66 -1.77
C SER A 117 -16.73 -29.18 -1.39
N CYS A 118 -15.71 -28.82 -0.61
CA CYS A 118 -15.28 -27.45 -0.45
C CYS A 118 -14.72 -26.86 -1.76
N THR A 119 -15.03 -25.59 -1.98
CA THR A 119 -14.49 -24.79 -3.08
C THR A 119 -13.90 -23.50 -2.51
N LYS A 120 -12.79 -23.06 -3.09
CA LYS A 120 -12.16 -21.77 -2.76
C LYS A 120 -12.01 -20.96 -4.04
N TYR A 121 -12.00 -19.64 -3.90
CA TYR A 121 -11.84 -18.73 -5.04
C TYR A 121 -10.71 -17.78 -4.74
N VAL A 122 -9.78 -17.65 -5.68
CA VAL A 122 -8.69 -16.69 -5.60
C VAL A 122 -8.91 -15.63 -6.67
N THR A 123 -8.88 -14.37 -6.24
CA THR A 123 -8.88 -13.23 -7.15
C THR A 123 -7.46 -12.96 -7.63
N ILE A 124 -7.27 -12.94 -8.94
CA ILE A 124 -6.02 -12.61 -9.61
C ILE A 124 -6.26 -11.28 -10.35
N GLY A 125 -5.66 -10.19 -9.88
CA GLY A 125 -5.81 -8.89 -10.53
C GLY A 125 -5.08 -8.86 -11.87
N THR A 126 -5.67 -8.22 -12.87
CA THR A 126 -5.12 -8.06 -14.22
C THR A 126 -4.82 -6.60 -14.57
N ASP A 127 -5.02 -5.72 -13.60
CA ASP A 127 -4.86 -4.27 -13.70
C ASP A 127 -3.45 -3.82 -13.31
N TYR A 128 -3.09 -2.59 -13.68
CA TYR A 128 -1.78 -2.00 -13.36
C TYR A 128 -1.46 -2.05 -11.86
N ARG A 129 -2.43 -1.78 -10.99
CA ARG A 129 -2.27 -1.88 -9.53
C ARG A 129 -1.72 -3.24 -9.10
N SER A 130 -2.16 -4.32 -9.75
CA SER A 130 -1.77 -5.70 -9.43
C SER A 130 -0.45 -6.11 -10.09
N SER A 131 -0.02 -5.44 -11.15
CA SER A 131 1.26 -5.71 -11.81
C SER A 131 2.48 -5.12 -11.09
N ILE A 132 2.28 -4.19 -10.16
CA ILE A 132 3.36 -3.57 -9.38
C ILE A 132 4.01 -4.59 -8.44
N ASN A 133 5.30 -4.85 -8.67
CA ASN A 133 6.14 -5.65 -7.78
C ASN A 133 6.59 -4.84 -6.56
N ARG A 134 5.81 -4.93 -5.48
CA ARG A 134 6.06 -4.24 -4.21
C ARG A 134 7.20 -4.83 -3.38
N ASP A 135 7.62 -6.06 -3.70
CA ASP A 135 8.71 -6.74 -3.00
C ASP A 135 10.09 -6.39 -3.58
N SER A 136 10.12 -5.77 -4.76
CA SER A 136 11.34 -5.31 -5.41
C SER A 136 12.11 -4.30 -4.55
N ILE A 137 13.45 -4.36 -4.64
CA ILE A 137 14.35 -3.40 -3.98
C ILE A 137 14.04 -1.98 -4.45
N PHE A 138 13.76 -1.81 -5.75
CA PHE A 138 13.39 -0.52 -6.33
C PHE A 138 12.14 0.08 -5.67
N PHE A 139 11.06 -0.71 -5.54
CA PHE A 139 9.84 -0.24 -4.89
C PHE A 139 10.10 0.14 -3.43
N LYS A 140 10.78 -0.73 -2.67
CA LYS A 140 11.08 -0.50 -1.25
C LYS A 140 11.91 0.76 -1.03
N LYS A 141 12.93 0.98 -1.87
CA LYS A 141 13.82 2.16 -1.80
C LYS A 141 13.05 3.46 -2.01
N ILE A 142 12.21 3.52 -3.04
CA ILE A 142 11.44 4.74 -3.33
C ILE A 142 10.32 4.93 -2.29
N TYR A 143 9.62 3.87 -1.92
CA TYR A 143 8.55 3.94 -0.91
C TYR A 143 9.07 4.39 0.46
N ALA A 144 10.31 4.03 0.83
CA ALA A 144 10.94 4.48 2.08
C ALA A 144 11.09 6.01 2.17
N LEU A 145 11.15 6.74 1.04
CA LEU A 145 11.22 8.20 1.03
C LEU A 145 9.95 8.85 1.64
N ARG A 146 8.81 8.14 1.63
CA ARG A 146 7.59 8.57 2.33
C ARG A 146 7.87 8.84 3.80
N THR A 147 8.57 7.91 4.47
CA THR A 147 8.86 8.00 5.90
C THR A 147 9.76 9.19 6.21
N GLU A 148 10.72 9.50 5.33
CA GLU A 148 11.56 10.69 5.49
C GLU A 148 10.76 11.99 5.31
N SER A 149 9.85 12.04 4.32
CA SER A 149 8.93 13.18 4.15
C SER A 149 8.02 13.38 5.35
N GLU A 150 7.46 12.31 5.92
CA GLU A 150 6.62 12.38 7.13
C GLU A 150 7.39 12.86 8.36
N ARG A 151 8.60 12.33 8.56
CA ARG A 151 9.49 12.76 9.64
C ARG A 151 9.84 14.24 9.50
N TYR A 152 10.11 14.68 8.28
CA TYR A 152 10.39 16.07 7.98
C TYR A 152 9.19 16.97 8.30
N ASN A 153 8.01 16.64 7.79
CA ASN A 153 6.76 17.38 8.06
C ASN A 153 6.43 17.43 9.55
N SER A 154 6.67 16.35 10.30
CA SER A 154 6.48 16.32 11.75
C SER A 154 7.40 17.30 12.50
N ARG A 155 8.65 17.47 12.05
CA ARG A 155 9.56 18.48 12.63
C ARG A 155 9.09 19.90 12.31
N TRP A 156 8.59 20.10 11.10
CA TRP A 156 8.00 21.37 10.67
C TRP A 156 6.80 21.78 11.52
N LYS A 157 5.94 20.81 11.84
CA LYS A 157 4.80 21.03 12.73
C LYS A 157 5.23 21.53 14.10
N ASN A 158 6.33 21.01 14.66
CA ASN A 158 6.86 21.47 15.94
C ASN A 158 7.37 22.93 15.91
N LEU A 159 7.65 23.49 14.73
CA LEU A 159 7.99 24.89 14.53
C LEU A 159 6.75 25.79 14.32
N ASN A 160 5.53 25.24 14.37
CA ASN A 160 4.29 25.92 13.99
C ASN A 160 4.29 26.45 12.55
N LEU A 161 5.06 25.82 11.65
CA LEU A 161 5.18 26.20 10.24
C LEU A 161 4.24 25.40 9.32
N GLU A 162 3.31 24.63 9.87
CA GLU A 162 2.35 23.83 9.08
C GLU A 162 1.36 24.69 8.28
N LYS A 163 1.04 25.89 8.79
CA LYS A 163 0.21 26.88 8.11
C LYS A 163 1.08 28.08 7.76
N ALA A 164 1.33 28.26 6.48
CA ALA A 164 2.02 29.44 6.00
C ALA A 164 1.06 30.64 6.09
N TYR A 165 1.17 31.45 7.15
CA TYR A 165 0.42 32.70 7.33
C TYR A 165 0.88 33.85 6.41
N VAL A 166 1.40 33.51 5.23
CA VAL A 166 1.99 34.42 4.26
C VAL A 166 1.25 34.33 2.93
N ARG A 167 1.22 35.43 2.18
CA ARG A 167 0.27 35.60 1.05
C ARG A 167 0.83 35.25 -0.34
N ASN A 168 2.13 34.96 -0.47
CA ASN A 168 2.74 34.71 -1.79
C ASN A 168 3.86 33.64 -1.72
N ILE A 169 4.17 33.04 -2.87
CA ILE A 169 5.11 31.92 -2.98
C ILE A 169 6.53 32.28 -2.51
N ASN A 170 6.99 33.52 -2.74
CA ASN A 170 8.30 33.97 -2.28
C ASN A 170 8.37 34.01 -0.75
N SER A 171 7.30 34.49 -0.11
CA SER A 171 7.20 34.52 1.35
C SER A 171 7.09 33.11 1.94
N VAL A 172 6.36 32.20 1.27
CA VAL A 172 6.32 30.78 1.64
C VAL A 172 7.72 30.16 1.54
N SER A 173 8.45 30.45 0.47
CA SER A 173 9.81 29.99 0.27
C SER A 173 10.76 30.49 1.37
N ASN A 174 10.72 31.79 1.68
CA ASN A 174 11.52 32.38 2.76
C ASN A 174 11.18 31.77 4.12
N LEU A 175 9.90 31.59 4.43
CA LEU A 175 9.44 30.95 5.66
C LEU A 175 9.97 29.51 5.76
N ASN A 176 9.96 28.77 4.65
CA ASN A 176 10.53 27.43 4.62
C ASN A 176 12.04 27.44 4.84
N THR A 177 12.77 28.36 4.21
CA THR A 177 14.21 28.53 4.40
C THR A 177 14.55 28.82 5.86
N LEU A 178 13.80 29.71 6.51
CA LEU A 178 13.97 29.99 7.95
C LEU A 178 13.71 28.75 8.81
N GLY A 179 12.65 28.00 8.52
CA GLY A 179 12.39 26.72 9.21
C GLY A 179 13.57 25.74 9.10
N HIS A 180 14.21 25.68 7.93
CA HIS A 180 15.36 24.81 7.68
C HIS A 180 16.56 25.24 8.51
N ILE A 181 16.85 26.54 8.50
CA ILE A 181 17.93 27.13 9.30
C ILE A 181 17.68 26.85 10.78
N CYS A 182 16.45 27.01 11.28
CA CYS A 182 16.10 26.70 12.67
C CYS A 182 16.34 25.22 13.03
N LEU A 183 15.96 24.27 12.15
CA LEU A 183 16.22 22.86 12.40
C LEU A 183 17.72 22.53 12.40
N LEU A 184 18.51 23.16 11.52
CA LEU A 184 19.97 22.99 11.49
C LEU A 184 20.64 23.59 12.73
N ALA A 185 20.23 24.78 13.15
CA ALA A 185 20.73 25.43 14.36
C ALA A 185 20.43 24.59 15.61
N LEU A 186 19.21 24.04 15.71
CA LEU A 186 18.84 23.09 16.77
C LEU A 186 19.75 21.86 16.78
N ALA A 187 19.95 21.25 15.61
CA ALA A 187 20.80 20.07 15.47
C ALA A 187 22.24 20.37 15.95
N PHE A 188 22.77 21.52 15.56
CA PHE A 188 24.09 21.96 15.96
C PHE A 188 24.19 22.21 17.47
N ALA A 189 23.22 22.92 18.04
CA ALA A 189 23.18 23.20 19.47
C ALA A 189 23.07 21.92 20.32
N ALA A 190 22.21 20.98 19.90
CA ALA A 190 22.08 19.68 20.55
C ALA A 190 23.39 18.86 20.55
N ILE A 191 24.17 18.91 19.46
CA ILE A 191 25.49 18.28 19.40
C ILE A 191 26.47 18.95 20.35
N LYS A 192 26.50 20.29 20.35
CA LYS A 192 27.39 21.09 21.20
C LYS A 192 27.17 20.81 22.69
N ASP A 193 25.93 20.59 23.09
CA ASP A 193 25.54 20.31 24.48
C ASP A 193 25.58 18.82 24.84
N GLY A 194 26.12 17.96 23.97
CA GLY A 194 26.20 16.50 24.21
C GLY A 194 24.86 15.75 24.13
N CYS A 195 23.79 16.42 23.73
CA CYS A 195 22.42 15.91 23.69
C CYS A 195 22.05 15.35 22.31
N ILE A 196 22.84 14.38 21.81
CA ILE A 196 22.75 13.84 20.44
C ILE A 196 21.35 13.26 20.12
N ASP A 197 20.67 12.68 21.10
CA ASP A 197 19.32 12.14 20.95
C ASP A 197 18.26 13.23 20.66
N LYS A 198 18.57 14.50 20.94
CA LYS A 198 17.67 15.64 20.73
C LYS A 198 17.85 16.38 19.41
N ILE A 199 18.83 16.02 18.57
CA ILE A 199 19.11 16.65 17.26
C ILE A 199 17.86 16.85 16.39
N LYS A 200 16.87 15.96 16.54
CA LYS A 200 15.64 15.93 15.74
C LYS A 200 14.40 16.43 16.49
N SER A 201 14.54 16.92 17.72
CA SER A 201 13.42 17.23 18.62
C SER A 201 13.59 18.59 19.30
N LEU A 202 12.96 19.62 18.73
CA LEU A 202 12.96 20.95 19.31
C LEU A 202 12.34 20.96 20.71
N THR A 203 11.21 20.27 20.87
CA THR A 203 10.51 20.16 22.16
C THR A 203 11.33 19.39 23.19
N GLY A 204 12.07 18.36 22.76
CA GLY A 204 12.96 17.61 23.62
C GLY A 204 14.16 18.45 24.08
N TYR A 205 14.74 19.24 23.17
CA TYR A 205 15.88 20.11 23.49
C TYR A 205 15.46 21.29 24.37
N LYS A 206 14.32 21.93 24.10
CA LYS A 206 13.76 23.02 24.93
C LYS A 206 13.48 22.65 26.39
N LYS A 207 13.33 21.36 26.71
CA LYS A 207 13.11 20.89 28.09
C LYS A 207 14.40 20.74 28.90
N LEU A 208 15.55 20.80 28.23
CA LEU A 208 16.87 20.67 28.85
C LEU A 208 17.48 22.04 29.20
N ALA A 209 17.05 23.10 28.48
CA ALA A 209 17.35 24.49 28.77
C ALA A 209 16.36 25.06 29.79
#